data_AF-A0A8T2VAQ7-F1
#
_entry.id   AF-A0A8T2VAQ7-F1
#
_cell.length_a   1.000
_cell.length_b   1.000
_cell.length_c   1.000
_cell.angle_alpha   90.00
_cell.angle_beta   90.00
_cell.angle_gamma   90.00
#
_symmetry.space_group_name_H-M   'P 1'
#
loop_
_entity.id
_entity.type
_entity.pdbx_description
1 polymer ?
#
loop_
_entity_poly.entity_id
_entity_poly.type
_entity_poly.pdbx_seq_one_letter_code
_entity_poly.pdbx_strand_id
1 'polypeptide(L)'
;MSSRSKWVQVEFIKASRTFANLCWACILVCGATGFLLVGFSSFIGKDLIPNISSKQIAFIPQGLVMCFYGIAGLFMGFYLCCTIFWDVGGGYNYFDKQEGISYVFRWGFPGKNRRIRIQLLLKDIEAVGLKTQEGLFSSRILYLKVRGQ
;
A
#
# COMPACT_ATOMS: atom_id res chain seq x y z
N MET A 1 -7.86 -20.57 -1.77
CA MET A 1 -8.95 -21.57 -1.84
C MET A 1 -10.28 -20.85 -1.63
N SER A 2 -11.03 -20.56 -2.70
CA SER A 2 -12.39 -20.03 -2.56
C SER A 2 -13.37 -21.21 -2.55
N SER A 3 -13.89 -21.53 -1.37
CA SER A 3 -14.98 -22.50 -1.26
C SER A 3 -16.24 -21.85 -1.84
N ARG A 4 -16.64 -22.26 -3.05
CA ARG A 4 -17.74 -21.65 -3.80
C ARG A 4 -19.05 -22.36 -3.46
N SER A 5 -19.75 -21.88 -2.44
CA SER A 5 -21.16 -22.25 -2.26
C SER A 5 -22.02 -21.51 -3.29
N LYS A 6 -23.10 -22.11 -3.79
CA LYS A 6 -24.00 -21.44 -4.75
C LYS A 6 -24.70 -20.20 -4.17
N TRP A 7 -24.76 -20.11 -2.84
CA TRP A 7 -25.59 -19.16 -2.09
C TRP A 7 -24.80 -18.01 -1.49
N VAL A 8 -23.59 -18.30 -0.97
CA VAL A 8 -22.69 -17.33 -0.34
C VAL A 8 -21.36 -17.28 -1.08
N GLN A 9 -20.95 -16.07 -1.47
CA GLN A 9 -19.69 -15.80 -2.12
C GLN A 9 -18.88 -14.77 -1.33
N VAL A 10 -17.63 -15.12 -0.99
CA VAL A 10 -16.68 -14.22 -0.33
C VAL A 10 -15.49 -14.00 -1.24
N GLU A 11 -15.22 -12.75 -1.58
CA GLU A 11 -14.11 -12.32 -2.42
C GLU A 11 -13.14 -11.50 -1.58
N PHE A 12 -11.92 -11.98 -1.39
CA PHE A 12 -10.87 -11.26 -0.67
C PHE A 12 -10.14 -10.30 -1.59
N ILE A 13 -9.91 -9.08 -1.12
CA ILE A 13 -9.20 -8.03 -1.85
C ILE A 13 -7.90 -7.75 -1.13
N LYS A 14 -6.79 -8.09 -1.80
CA LYS A 14 -5.45 -7.70 -1.39
C LYS A 14 -5.18 -6.29 -1.91
N ALA A 15 -5.03 -5.34 -1.00
CA ALA A 15 -4.66 -3.97 -1.35
C ALA A 15 -3.18 -3.73 -1.03
N SER A 16 -2.88 -2.99 0.05
CA SER A 16 -1.50 -2.62 0.39
C SER A 16 -0.58 -3.82 0.61
N ARG A 17 -1.09 -4.96 1.10
CA ARG A 17 -0.33 -6.22 1.27
C ARG A 17 -0.08 -6.97 -0.04
N THR A 18 0.60 -6.32 -0.97
CA THR A 18 1.09 -6.90 -2.22
C THR A 18 2.60 -7.07 -2.13
N PHE A 19 3.13 -8.15 -2.70
CA PHE A 19 4.58 -8.41 -2.75
C PHE A 19 5.36 -7.25 -3.38
N ALA A 20 4.81 -6.63 -4.43
CA ALA A 20 5.39 -5.45 -5.06
C ALA A 20 5.55 -4.29 -4.07
N ASN A 21 4.52 -3.99 -3.26
CA ASN A 21 4.60 -2.92 -2.26
C ASN A 21 5.65 -3.21 -1.20
N LEU A 22 5.77 -4.47 -0.76
CA LEU A 22 6.81 -4.88 0.18
C LEU A 22 8.21 -4.72 -0.44
N CYS A 23 8.38 -5.13 -1.70
CA CYS A 23 9.63 -4.97 -2.43
C CYS A 23 10.03 -3.48 -2.54
N TRP A 24 9.10 -2.62 -2.95
CA TRP A 24 9.32 -1.18 -3.03
C TRP A 24 9.66 -0.56 -1.67
N ALA A 25 8.96 -0.96 -0.60
CA ALA A 25 9.27 -0.51 0.75
C ALA A 25 10.69 -0.90 1.17
N CYS A 26 11.11 -2.14 0.92
CA CYS A 26 12.47 -2.60 1.20
C CYS A 26 13.52 -1.82 0.40
N ILE A 27 13.31 -1.62 -0.90
CA ILE A 27 14.23 -0.83 -1.75
C ILE A 27 14.38 0.59 -1.22
N LEU A 28 13.27 1.25 -0.87
CA LEU A 28 13.26 2.60 -0.30
C LEU A 28 14.04 2.67 1.02
N VAL A 29 13.76 1.77 1.95
CA VAL A 29 14.42 1.77 3.27
C VAL A 29 15.91 1.46 3.14
N CYS A 30 16.30 0.48 2.32
CA CYS A 30 17.70 0.14 2.09
C CYS A 30 18.45 1.30 1.43
N GLY A 31 17.88 1.92 0.38
CA GLY A 31 18.48 3.06 -0.30
C GLY A 31 18.60 4.28 0.60
N ALA A 32 17.55 4.60 1.35
CA ALA A 32 17.53 5.72 2.28
C ALA A 32 18.55 5.57 3.41
N THR A 33 18.68 4.35 3.96
CA THR A 33 19.70 4.01 4.95
C THR A 33 21.10 4.18 4.36
N GLY A 34 21.32 3.73 3.13
CA GLY A 34 22.58 3.94 2.41
C GLY A 34 22.96 5.41 2.26
N PHE A 35 22.03 6.26 1.82
CA PHE A 35 22.26 7.70 1.70
C PHE A 35 22.58 8.35 3.04
N LEU A 36 21.88 7.97 4.10
CA LEU A 36 22.18 8.45 5.45
C LEU A 36 23.55 8.03 5.94
N LEU A 37 23.91 6.76 5.77
CA LEU A 37 25.22 6.24 6.17
C LEU A 37 26.35 6.97 5.45
N VAL A 38 26.24 7.21 4.13
CA VAL A 38 27.23 7.97 3.36
C VAL A 38 27.31 9.42 3.84
N GLY A 39 26.18 10.08 4.09
CA GLY A 39 26.16 11.45 4.60
C GLY A 39 26.79 11.58 6.00
N PHE A 40 26.49 10.64 6.91
CA PHE A 40 27.13 10.56 8.23
C PHE A 40 28.63 10.24 8.14
N SER A 41 29.02 9.39 7.18
CA SER A 41 30.42 9.05 6.92
C SER A 41 31.22 10.27 6.51
N SER A 42 30.63 11.11 5.64
CA SER A 42 31.21 12.37 5.20
C SER A 42 31.30 13.41 6.34
N PHE A 43 30.34 13.41 7.29
CA PHE A 43 30.39 14.28 8.48
C PHE A 43 31.52 13.88 9.45
N ILE A 44 31.72 12.58 9.69
CA ILE A 44 32.69 12.04 10.64
C ILE A 44 34.10 11.94 10.02
N GLY A 45 34.21 11.90 8.69
CA GLY A 45 35.47 11.72 7.97
C GLY A 45 36.04 10.29 8.08
N LYS A 46 35.21 9.32 8.48
CA LYS A 46 35.55 7.90 8.57
C LYS A 46 34.55 7.08 7.77
N ASP A 47 35.04 6.08 7.05
CA ASP A 47 34.22 5.19 6.23
C ASP A 47 33.36 4.27 7.11
N LEU A 48 32.08 4.62 7.27
CA LEU A 48 31.09 3.81 8.01
C LEU A 48 30.62 2.58 7.22
N ILE A 49 30.77 2.61 5.90
CA ILE A 49 30.44 1.50 5.02
C ILE A 49 31.75 0.85 4.57
N PRO A 50 32.00 -0.43 4.89
CA PRO A 50 33.16 -1.13 4.37
C PRO A 50 33.07 -1.13 2.84
N ASN A 51 34.15 -0.74 2.18
CA ASN A 51 34.31 -0.68 0.71
C ASN A 51 33.81 0.60 0.00
N ILE A 52 33.31 1.63 0.69
CA ILE A 52 33.00 2.95 0.10
C ILE A 52 33.90 4.01 0.73
N SER A 53 34.81 4.59 -0.06
CA SER A 53 35.68 5.67 0.43
C SER A 53 34.93 6.99 0.49
N SER A 54 34.49 7.37 1.68
CA SER A 54 33.79 8.63 1.97
C SER A 54 34.73 9.84 1.99
N LYS A 55 36.06 9.62 2.00
CA LYS A 55 37.08 10.67 1.93
C LYS A 55 37.01 11.53 0.67
N GLN A 56 36.39 11.04 -0.39
CA GLN A 56 36.25 11.76 -1.66
C GLN A 56 35.01 12.67 -1.71
N ILE A 57 34.09 12.56 -0.74
CA ILE A 57 32.83 13.31 -0.73
C ILE A 57 32.93 14.44 0.29
N ALA A 58 32.91 15.68 -0.19
CA ALA A 58 32.82 16.86 0.67
C ALA A 58 31.45 16.89 1.37
N PHE A 59 31.45 17.09 2.69
CA PHE A 59 30.22 17.11 3.49
C PHE A 59 29.24 18.19 3.02
N ILE A 60 29.77 19.38 2.69
CA ILE A 60 29.00 20.47 2.11
C ILE A 60 29.37 20.60 0.63
N PRO A 61 28.40 20.63 -0.31
CA PRO A 61 26.95 20.45 -0.12
C PRO A 61 26.50 18.98 -0.20
N GLN A 62 27.33 18.09 -0.75
CA GLN A 62 26.91 16.78 -1.23
C GLN A 62 26.50 15.82 -0.11
N GLY A 63 27.30 15.72 0.96
CA GLY A 63 26.97 14.88 2.13
C GLY A 63 25.68 15.32 2.84
N LEU A 64 25.48 16.63 2.99
CA LEU A 64 24.27 17.20 3.59
C LEU A 64 23.01 16.87 2.77
N VAL A 65 23.08 16.98 1.44
CA VAL A 65 21.98 16.61 0.55
C VAL A 65 21.67 15.11 0.63
N MET A 66 22.68 14.26 0.73
CA MET A 66 22.49 12.82 0.94
C MET A 66 21.80 12.51 2.28
N CYS A 67 22.17 13.20 3.36
CA CYS A 67 21.44 13.09 4.63
C CYS A 67 19.96 13.48 4.49
N PHE A 68 19.67 14.59 3.80
CA PHE A 68 18.28 15.04 3.61
C PHE A 68 17.46 14.01 2.82
N TYR A 69 17.99 13.50 1.70
CA TYR A 69 17.30 12.47 0.92
C TYR A 69 17.15 11.16 1.68
N GLY A 70 18.14 10.76 2.48
CA GLY A 70 18.03 9.56 3.31
C GLY A 70 16.98 9.71 4.42
N ILE A 71 16.88 10.87 5.08
CA ILE A 71 15.82 11.13 6.07
C ILE A 71 14.44 11.08 5.40
N ALA A 72 14.26 11.82 4.30
CA ALA A 72 12.99 11.83 3.57
C ALA A 72 12.60 10.43 3.07
N GLY A 73 13.57 9.68 2.55
CA GLY A 73 13.39 8.29 2.10
C GLY A 73 13.02 7.34 3.23
N LEU A 74 13.61 7.50 4.43
CA LEU A 74 13.25 6.70 5.61
C LEU A 74 11.82 6.99 6.07
N PHE A 75 11.41 8.26 6.13
CA PHE A 75 10.03 8.61 6.46
C PHE A 75 9.04 8.04 5.44
N MET A 76 9.36 8.11 4.15
CA MET A 76 8.52 7.54 3.10
C MET A 76 8.47 6.00 3.17
N GLY A 77 9.61 5.35 3.38
CA GLY A 77 9.70 3.91 3.57
C GLY A 77 8.93 3.44 4.81
N PHE A 78 9.06 4.16 5.93
CA PHE A 78 8.32 3.90 7.15
C PHE A 78 6.81 4.04 6.94
N TYR A 79 6.36 5.06 6.21
CA TYR A 79 4.97 5.23 5.82
C TYR A 79 4.47 4.03 4.99
N LEU A 80 5.22 3.59 3.98
CA LEU A 80 4.85 2.41 3.19
C LEU A 80 4.75 1.15 4.07
N CYS A 81 5.77 0.86 4.89
CA CYS A 81 5.78 -0.26 5.82
C CYS A 81 4.55 -0.25 6.74
N CYS A 82 4.21 0.93 7.28
CA CYS A 82 3.03 1.14 8.09
C CYS A 82 1.73 0.81 7.34
N THR A 83 1.57 1.29 6.11
CA THR A 83 0.36 1.00 5.31
C THR A 83 0.22 -0.49 4.97
N ILE A 84 1.33 -1.19 4.74
CA ILE A 84 1.37 -2.64 4.49
C ILE A 84 1.02 -3.39 5.78
N PHE A 85 1.62 -2.99 6.90
CA PHE A 85 1.37 -3.58 8.21
C PHE A 85 -0.12 -3.49 8.59
N TRP A 86 -0.74 -2.34 8.38
CA TRP A 86 -2.16 -2.12 8.66
C TRP A 86 -3.12 -2.64 7.59
N ASP A 87 -2.61 -3.22 6.49
CA ASP A 87 -3.40 -3.69 5.34
C ASP A 87 -4.39 -2.65 4.83
N VAL A 88 -3.92 -1.40 4.70
CA VAL A 88 -4.79 -0.30 4.28
C VAL A 88 -5.34 -0.56 2.89
N GLY A 89 -6.66 -0.40 2.74
CA GLY A 89 -7.44 -0.73 1.55
C GLY A 89 -7.82 -2.21 1.44
N GLY A 90 -7.25 -3.10 2.26
CA GLY A 90 -7.50 -4.53 2.22
C GLY A 90 -8.89 -4.87 2.76
N GLY A 91 -9.43 -6.04 2.41
CA GLY A 91 -10.72 -6.46 2.95
C GLY A 91 -11.37 -7.57 2.14
N TYR A 92 -12.70 -7.61 2.17
CA TYR A 92 -13.46 -8.61 1.43
C TYR A 92 -14.83 -8.07 1.01
N ASN A 93 -15.36 -8.66 -0.06
CA ASN A 93 -16.75 -8.52 -0.46
C ASN A 93 -17.46 -9.81 -0.07
N TYR A 94 -18.60 -9.69 0.61
CA TYR A 94 -19.47 -10.80 0.96
C TYR A 94 -20.79 -10.63 0.25
N PHE A 95 -21.25 -11.66 -0.44
CA PHE A 95 -22.52 -11.68 -1.15
C PHE A 95 -23.34 -12.88 -0.70
N ASP A 96 -24.55 -12.63 -0.23
CA ASP A 96 -25.47 -13.65 0.22
C ASP A 96 -26.79 -13.57 -0.55
N LYS A 97 -27.02 -14.58 -1.38
CA LYS A 97 -28.22 -14.66 -2.21
C LYS A 97 -29.45 -15.14 -1.44
N GLN A 98 -29.30 -15.78 -0.28
CA GLN A 98 -30.44 -16.24 0.51
C GLN A 98 -31.06 -15.07 1.27
N GLU A 99 -30.22 -14.30 1.96
CA GLU A 99 -30.65 -13.11 2.71
C GLU A 99 -30.87 -11.90 1.78
N GLY A 100 -30.33 -11.93 0.56
CA GLY A 100 -30.45 -10.82 -0.37
C GLY A 100 -29.58 -9.62 0.01
N ILE A 101 -28.46 -9.85 0.70
CA ILE A 101 -27.58 -8.81 1.25
C ILE A 101 -26.17 -8.94 0.68
N SER A 102 -25.53 -7.80 0.46
CA SER A 102 -24.10 -7.70 0.16
C SER A 102 -23.39 -6.79 1.17
N TYR A 103 -22.17 -7.16 1.55
CA TYR A 103 -21.31 -6.38 2.42
C TYR A 103 -19.97 -6.11 1.73
N VAL A 104 -19.57 -4.84 1.73
CA VAL A 104 -18.24 -4.41 1.34
C VAL A 104 -17.49 -4.03 2.61
N PHE A 105 -16.47 -4.81 2.96
CA PHE A 105 -15.60 -4.53 4.09
C PHE A 105 -14.23 -4.07 3.60
N ARG A 106 -13.74 -2.97 4.16
CA ARG A 106 -12.39 -2.44 3.91
C ARG A 106 -11.73 -1.98 5.21
N TRP A 107 -10.42 -2.21 5.29
CA TRP A 107 -9.55 -1.64 6.30
C TRP A 107 -9.07 -0.25 5.83
N GLY A 108 -9.41 0.79 6.58
CA GLY A 108 -8.88 2.14 6.41
C GLY A 108 -7.58 2.35 7.20
N PHE A 109 -7.16 3.61 7.24
CA PHE A 109 -6.05 4.05 8.08
C PHE A 109 -6.33 3.82 9.58
N PRO A 110 -5.28 3.67 10.41
CA PRO A 110 -5.44 3.54 11.86
C PRO A 110 -6.22 4.72 12.44
N GLY A 111 -7.21 4.43 13.29
CA GLY A 111 -8.09 5.43 13.89
C GLY A 111 -9.42 4.84 14.37
N LYS A 112 -10.30 5.69 14.92
CA LYS A 112 -11.62 5.28 15.43
C LYS A 112 -12.49 4.62 14.33
N ASN A 113 -12.38 5.11 13.10
CA ASN A 113 -13.15 4.64 11.94
C ASN A 113 -12.34 3.76 10.99
N ARG A 114 -11.43 2.93 11.53
CA ARG A 114 -10.59 2.05 10.71
C ARG A 114 -11.39 1.03 9.91
N ARG A 115 -12.53 0.55 10.43
CA ARG A 115 -13.35 -0.48 9.78
C ARG A 115 -14.44 0.19 8.96
N ILE A 116 -14.31 0.12 7.63
CA ILE A 116 -15.34 0.60 6.71
C ILE A 116 -16.21 -0.59 6.34
N ARG A 117 -17.48 -0.54 6.72
CA ARG A 117 -18.51 -1.54 6.39
C ARG A 117 -19.63 -0.84 5.67
N ILE A 118 -19.88 -1.26 4.43
CA ILE A 118 -21.01 -0.79 3.63
C ILE A 118 -21.90 -2.01 3.39
N GLN A 119 -23.16 -1.92 3.84
CA GLN A 119 -24.17 -2.94 3.60
C GLN A 119 -25.11 -2.43 2.51
N LEU A 120 -25.38 -3.29 1.53
CA LEU A 120 -26.29 -3.00 0.41
C LEU A 120 -27.23 -4.18 0.24
N LEU A 121 -28.53 -3.91 0.08
CA LEU A 121 -29.48 -4.94 -0.34
C LEU A 121 -29.28 -5.23 -1.83
N LEU A 122 -29.25 -6.51 -2.19
CA LEU A 122 -29.16 -6.95 -3.59
C LEU A 122 -30.35 -6.46 -4.42
N LYS A 123 -31.52 -6.25 -3.79
CA LYS A 123 -32.72 -5.70 -4.45
C LYS A 123 -32.56 -4.25 -4.91
N ASP A 124 -31.71 -3.50 -4.24
CA ASP A 124 -31.47 -2.09 -4.56
C ASP A 124 -30.35 -1.92 -5.60
N ILE A 125 -29.64 -2.98 -5.97
CA ILE A 125 -28.61 -2.93 -7.00
C ILE A 125 -29.28 -3.02 -8.37
N GLU A 126 -29.30 -1.91 -9.11
CA GLU A 126 -29.92 -1.85 -10.44
C GLU A 126 -29.00 -2.39 -11.52
N ALA A 127 -27.71 -2.10 -11.44
CA ALA A 127 -26.73 -2.51 -12.44
C ALA A 127 -25.34 -2.66 -11.83
N VAL A 128 -24.56 -3.59 -12.40
CA VAL A 128 -23.13 -3.75 -12.11
C VAL A 128 -22.36 -3.40 -13.36
N GLY A 129 -21.62 -2.29 -13.31
CA GLY A 129 -20.72 -1.88 -14.37
C GLY A 129 -19.31 -2.39 -14.09
N LEU A 130 -18.65 -2.98 -15.08
CA LEU A 130 -17.24 -3.35 -14.97
C LEU A 130 -16.44 -2.52 -15.97
N LYS A 131 -15.57 -1.65 -15.47
CA LYS A 131 -14.62 -0.91 -16.30
C LYS A 131 -13.29 -1.64 -16.25
N THR A 132 -12.98 -2.34 -17.33
CA THR A 132 -11.63 -2.85 -17.56
C THR A 132 -10.87 -1.78 -18.33
N GLN A 133 -9.82 -1.24 -17.74
CA GLN A 133 -8.79 -0.58 -18.53
C GLN A 133 -7.79 -1.63 -18.98
N GLU A 134 -7.74 -1.87 -20.28
CA GLU A 134 -6.76 -2.75 -20.92
C GLU A 134 -5.56 -1.91 -21.35
N GLY A 135 -4.35 -2.29 -20.90
CA GLY A 135 -3.10 -1.57 -21.09
C GLY A 135 -2.01 -2.07 -20.13
N LEU A 136 -0.85 -1.41 -20.10
CA LEU A 136 0.29 -1.78 -19.22
C LEU A 136 -0.07 -1.81 -17.73
N PHE A 137 -1.05 -0.99 -17.32
CA PHE A 137 -1.59 -0.97 -15.97
C PHE A 137 -3.05 -1.43 -15.99
N SER A 138 -3.26 -2.75 -16.12
CA SER A 138 -4.62 -3.30 -16.12
C SER A 138 -5.29 -3.07 -14.78
N SER A 139 -6.37 -2.29 -14.78
CA SER A 139 -7.20 -2.04 -13.61
C SER A 139 -8.64 -2.47 -13.92
N ARG A 140 -9.22 -3.27 -13.03
CA ARG A 140 -10.64 -3.66 -13.07
C ARG A 140 -11.36 -2.93 -11.96
N ILE A 141 -12.24 -2.02 -12.32
CA ILE A 141 -13.06 -1.28 -11.36
C ILE A 141 -14.51 -1.74 -11.53
N LEU A 142 -15.09 -2.20 -10.42
CA LEU A 142 -16.51 -2.54 -10.33
C LEU A 142 -17.28 -1.33 -9.83
N TYR A 143 -18.34 -0.99 -10.54
CA TYR A 143 -19.30 0.05 -10.19
C TYR A 143 -20.64 -0.62 -9.89
N LEU A 144 -21.27 -0.20 -8.81
CA LEU A 144 -22.61 -0.61 -8.45
C LEU A 144 -23.51 0.61 -8.59
N LYS A 145 -24.53 0.53 -9.44
CA LYS A 145 -25.60 1.50 -9.47
C LYS A 145 -26.66 1.03 -8.46
N VAL A 146 -26.95 1.88 -7.48
CA VAL A 146 -27.92 1.59 -6.42
C VAL A 146 -29.16 2.44 -6.67
N ARG A 147 -30.35 1.86 -6.52
CA ARG A 147 -31.62 2.56 -6.73
C ARG A 147 -31.69 3.77 -5.80
N GLY A 148 -31.79 4.95 -6.39
CA GLY A 148 -31.88 6.23 -5.66
C GLY A 148 -30.58 7.03 -5.54
N GLN A 149 -29.44 6.55 -6.07
CA GLN A 149 -28.15 7.27 -6.16
C GLN A 149 -27.40 6.95 -7.46
#